data_AF-T1FT92-F1
#
_entry.id   AF-T1FT92-F1
#
_cell.length_a   1.000
_cell.length_b   1.000
_cell.length_c   1.000
_cell.angle_alpha   90.00
_cell.angle_beta   90.00
_cell.angle_gamma   90.00
#
_symmetry.space_group_name_H-M   'P 1'
#
loop_
_entity.id
_entity.type
_entity.pdbx_description
1 polymer ?
#
loop_
_entity_poly.entity_id
_entity_poly.type
_entity_poly.pdbx_seq_one_letter_code
_entity_poly.pdbx_strand_id
1 'polypeptide(L)'
;MMLASSTPSPFPSPSGRRYLGFLVVASALLMTSLQENITCYKCDWGKCEGSTETCTAKAACYYAESGIGYKSCLCRRDLCNFAKPQNDIVFNEVTLPINFLNAFSKNLALNQPAASSSLHGAFQSLGAKLLVDGDANPDYLQGHCMHGVDGSGGPNWAVVDLADKYGVDFVVLYSRDCIPDRLDYFMIGLTSVDYFAPGSNVVRGTYPLCGQYKYQAVVSSKHTLKCNANLLPYRFVIVQQPITGPGSLTVCELEVYKADNSNSKKWNRYVNYKLTGYTSHVMVVSHKLKCFFNCMPGLCNSVNFKEDGSVCELNQHLFGYNQNNLMVSADWSFYEVHYA
;
A
#
# COMPACT_ATOMS: atom_id res chain seq x y z
N MET A 1 34.58 51.88 -27.00
CA MET A 1 34.64 51.93 -25.52
C MET A 1 34.91 50.50 -25.04
N MET A 2 36.19 50.07 -25.01
CA MET A 2 37.01 49.88 -23.80
C MET A 2 36.28 49.07 -22.71
N LEU A 3 36.51 47.76 -22.51
CA LEU A 3 37.66 47.00 -21.94
C LEU A 3 37.63 46.82 -20.41
N ALA A 4 38.14 45.64 -20.00
CA ALA A 4 38.51 45.09 -18.67
C ALA A 4 37.38 44.35 -17.90
N SER A 5 37.43 43.05 -17.52
CA SER A 5 38.44 42.10 -17.03
C SER A 5 38.87 42.28 -15.56
N SER A 6 38.57 41.31 -14.69
CA SER A 6 39.51 40.73 -13.70
C SER A 6 38.86 39.68 -12.78
N THR A 7 39.50 38.51 -12.69
CA THR A 7 39.56 37.59 -11.53
C THR A 7 40.98 37.73 -10.91
N PRO A 8 41.44 37.06 -9.81
CA PRO A 8 40.82 36.19 -8.79
C PRO A 8 41.21 36.54 -7.31
N SER A 9 40.82 35.65 -6.38
CA SER A 9 41.05 35.42 -4.92
C SER A 9 42.33 35.95 -4.21
N PRO A 10 42.37 36.01 -2.84
CA PRO A 10 42.85 34.86 -2.02
C PRO A 10 42.23 34.68 -0.61
N PHE A 11 42.54 33.51 -0.02
CA PHE A 11 42.35 33.05 1.37
C PHE A 11 42.79 34.03 2.48
N PRO A 12 42.32 33.84 3.72
CA PRO A 12 43.18 33.17 4.71
C PRO A 12 42.48 32.10 5.57
N SER A 13 43.29 31.18 6.08
CA SER A 13 43.06 30.13 7.10
C SER A 13 44.06 30.39 8.25
N PRO A 14 44.13 29.62 9.36
CA PRO A 14 43.11 29.20 10.32
C PRO A 14 43.45 29.65 11.77
N SER A 15 42.45 29.75 12.64
CA SER A 15 42.59 29.60 14.10
C SER A 15 41.19 29.29 14.64
N GLY A 16 40.90 28.36 15.54
CA GLY A 16 41.68 27.47 16.39
C GLY A 16 40.78 27.21 17.61
N ARG A 17 40.56 25.93 17.96
CA ARG A 17 39.96 25.44 19.24
C ARG A 17 38.44 25.70 19.42
N ARG A 18 37.59 24.79 19.90
CA ARG A 18 37.71 23.54 20.67
C ARG A 18 36.56 22.60 20.27
N TYR A 19 36.86 21.32 20.15
CA TYR A 19 35.88 20.23 20.22
C TYR A 19 35.28 20.17 21.63
N LEU A 20 33.96 20.26 21.76
CA LEU A 20 33.24 19.65 22.89
C LEU A 20 32.66 18.34 22.39
N GLY A 21 33.36 17.25 22.68
CA GLY A 21 32.81 15.90 22.58
C GLY A 21 31.76 15.71 23.67
N PHE A 22 30.54 15.37 23.28
CA PHE A 22 29.60 14.76 24.19
C PHE A 22 30.07 13.33 24.47
N LEU A 23 30.63 13.13 25.66
CA LEU A 23 30.78 11.79 26.25
C LEU A 23 29.37 11.22 26.46
N VAL A 24 28.99 10.20 25.68
CA VAL A 24 27.94 9.28 26.09
C VAL A 24 28.61 8.27 27.02
N VAL A 25 28.44 8.45 28.32
CA VAL A 25 28.81 7.45 29.32
C VAL A 25 27.82 6.31 29.20
N ALA A 26 28.22 5.23 28.52
CA ALA A 26 27.52 3.96 28.58
C ALA A 26 27.68 3.40 30.00
N SER A 27 26.68 3.63 30.86
CA SER A 27 26.59 2.96 32.15
C SER A 27 26.15 1.52 31.90
N ALA A 28 27.09 0.59 31.99
CA ALA A 28 26.78 -0.84 32.07
C ALA A 28 26.14 -1.11 33.44
N LEU A 29 24.81 -1.22 33.49
CA LEU A 29 24.15 -1.84 34.64
C LEU A 29 24.37 -3.35 34.55
N LEU A 30 25.07 -3.90 35.56
CA LEU A 30 25.01 -5.32 35.88
C LEU A 30 23.54 -5.71 36.13
N MET A 31 22.99 -6.61 35.30
CA MET A 31 21.76 -7.31 35.65
C MET A 31 22.09 -8.42 36.64
N THR A 32 21.98 -8.12 37.93
CA THR A 32 21.72 -9.17 38.92
C THR A 32 20.29 -9.66 38.74
N SER A 33 20.16 -10.97 38.50
CA SER A 33 18.90 -11.72 38.45
C SER A 33 18.05 -11.44 39.70
N LEU A 34 17.05 -10.57 39.58
CA LEU A 34 15.90 -10.54 40.48
C LEU A 34 14.73 -11.18 39.74
N GLN A 35 14.36 -12.37 40.19
CA GLN A 35 13.23 -13.13 39.70
C GLN A 35 11.97 -12.56 40.39
N GLU A 36 11.45 -11.45 39.87
CA GLU A 36 10.17 -10.92 40.33
C GLU A 36 9.02 -11.61 39.57
N ASN A 37 8.06 -12.15 40.32
CA ASN A 37 6.84 -12.76 39.79
C ASN A 37 5.96 -11.67 39.15
N ILE A 38 6.08 -11.46 37.85
CA ILE A 38 5.20 -10.56 37.10
C ILE A 38 3.91 -11.31 36.76
N THR A 39 2.77 -10.77 37.19
CA THR A 39 1.44 -11.26 36.83
C THR A 39 0.98 -10.57 35.54
N CYS A 40 0.76 -11.32 34.46
CA CYS A 40 0.22 -10.80 33.21
C CYS A 40 -1.30 -10.99 33.14
N TYR A 41 -2.03 -9.99 32.65
CA TYR A 41 -3.48 -10.05 32.43
C TYR A 41 -3.80 -10.25 30.96
N LYS A 42 -4.77 -11.11 30.66
CA LYS A 42 -5.31 -11.32 29.31
C LYS A 42 -6.40 -10.27 29.05
N CYS A 43 -6.35 -9.58 27.91
CA CYS A 43 -7.39 -8.65 27.49
C CYS A 43 -8.28 -9.32 26.45
N ASP A 44 -9.51 -9.61 26.82
CA ASP A 44 -10.59 -9.86 25.87
C ASP A 44 -11.68 -8.80 26.09
N TRP A 45 -12.07 -8.13 25.00
CA TRP A 45 -13.11 -7.11 24.88
C TRP A 45 -13.72 -6.59 26.21
N GLY A 46 -12.95 -5.75 26.91
CA GLY A 46 -13.45 -4.92 28.00
C GLY A 46 -13.45 -5.52 29.42
N LYS A 47 -12.89 -6.71 29.67
CA LYS A 47 -12.67 -7.21 31.05
C LYS A 47 -11.31 -7.90 31.24
N CYS A 48 -10.63 -7.58 32.35
CA CYS A 48 -9.41 -8.26 32.81
C CYS A 48 -9.79 -9.35 33.81
N GLU A 49 -9.68 -10.63 33.43
CA GLU A 49 -9.75 -11.76 34.36
C GLU A 49 -8.42 -12.52 34.33
N GLY A 50 -7.92 -12.87 35.52
CA GLY A 50 -6.56 -13.39 35.70
C GLY A 50 -6.42 -14.87 35.36
N SER A 51 -5.45 -15.20 34.51
CA SER A 51 -4.96 -16.57 34.32
C SER A 51 -3.43 -16.57 34.24
N THR A 52 -2.79 -17.45 35.00
CA THR A 52 -1.34 -17.63 35.05
C THR A 52 -0.85 -18.47 33.87
N GLU A 53 -0.39 -17.84 32.79
CA GLU A 53 0.42 -18.50 31.76
C GLU A 53 1.67 -17.64 31.45
N THR A 54 2.83 -18.30 31.37
CA THR A 54 4.15 -17.68 31.18
C THR A 54 4.42 -17.33 29.71
N CYS A 55 4.59 -16.04 29.39
CA CYS A 55 5.07 -15.59 28.08
C CYS A 55 6.60 -15.40 28.08
N THR A 56 7.31 -16.12 27.20
CA THR A 56 8.71 -15.87 26.88
C THR A 56 8.84 -14.84 25.76
N ALA A 57 8.75 -13.55 26.07
CA ALA A 57 9.33 -12.46 25.27
C ALA A 57 9.22 -11.13 26.03
N LYS A 58 10.28 -10.31 25.99
CA LYS A 58 10.31 -8.94 26.53
C LYS A 58 9.28 -8.06 25.82
N ALA A 59 8.08 -7.94 26.36
CA ALA A 59 7.14 -6.87 26.04
C ALA A 59 7.32 -5.74 27.07
N ALA A 60 7.67 -4.54 26.62
CA ALA A 60 7.71 -3.36 27.48
C ALA A 60 6.29 -2.75 27.55
N CYS A 61 5.61 -2.88 28.69
CA CYS A 61 4.43 -2.09 29.00
C CYS A 61 4.88 -0.72 29.51
N TYR A 62 4.38 0.38 28.93
CA TYR A 62 4.54 1.72 29.48
C TYR A 62 3.28 2.13 30.24
N TYR A 63 3.45 2.57 31.48
CA TYR A 63 2.40 3.23 32.25
C TYR A 63 2.37 4.71 31.88
N ALA A 64 1.21 5.22 31.45
CA ALA A 64 0.95 6.64 31.38
C ALA A 64 -0.12 6.97 32.42
N GLU A 65 0.25 7.71 33.47
CA GLU A 65 -0.72 8.30 34.39
C GLU A 65 -1.29 9.57 33.73
N SER A 66 -2.55 9.53 33.31
CA SER A 66 -3.33 10.76 33.14
C SER A 66 -4.09 11.03 34.44
N GLY A 67 -4.02 12.26 34.93
CA GLY A 67 -4.57 12.71 36.22
C GLY A 67 -6.10 12.66 36.36
N ILE A 68 -6.78 11.80 35.60
CA ILE A 68 -8.22 11.56 35.68
C ILE A 68 -8.46 10.05 35.47
N GLY A 69 -8.19 9.25 36.51
CA GLY A 69 -8.91 8.01 36.85
C GLY A 69 -9.09 6.85 35.83
N TYR A 70 -8.53 6.88 34.62
CA TYR A 70 -8.68 5.81 33.64
C TYR A 70 -7.34 5.16 33.30
N LYS A 71 -7.21 3.87 33.60
CA LYS A 71 -6.05 3.04 33.21
C LYS A 71 -6.27 2.53 31.78
N SER A 72 -5.40 2.89 30.84
CA SER A 72 -5.39 2.32 29.49
C SER A 72 -4.09 1.53 29.25
N CYS A 73 -4.22 0.33 28.68
CA CYS A 73 -3.09 -0.47 28.20
C CYS A 73 -2.97 -0.28 26.68
N LEU A 74 -1.87 0.31 26.21
CA LEU A 74 -1.54 0.38 24.79
C LEU A 74 -0.66 -0.81 24.40
N CYS A 75 -1.21 -1.75 23.61
CA CYS A 75 -0.40 -2.77 22.95
C CYS A 75 0.02 -2.29 21.55
N ARG A 76 1.33 -2.11 21.33
CA ARG A 76 1.86 -1.98 19.96
C ARG A 76 1.81 -3.33 19.26
N ARG A 77 1.19 -3.38 18.09
CA ARG A 77 1.03 -4.60 17.27
C ARG A 77 2.32 -5.02 16.56
N ASP A 78 3.33 -4.15 16.55
CA ASP A 78 4.53 -4.22 15.72
C ASP A 78 5.58 -5.23 16.22
N LEU A 79 5.33 -5.94 17.32
CA LEU A 79 6.30 -6.85 17.96
C LEU A 79 5.84 -8.32 18.06
N CYS A 80 4.68 -8.67 17.51
CA CYS A 80 4.18 -10.05 17.53
C CYS A 80 4.62 -10.83 16.29
N ASN A 81 5.84 -11.39 16.29
CA ASN A 81 6.23 -12.41 15.32
C ASN A 81 5.71 -13.79 15.75
N PHE A 82 4.79 -14.36 14.99
CA PHE A 82 4.42 -15.77 15.11
C PHE A 82 5.55 -16.65 14.53
N ALA A 83 6.38 -17.22 15.40
CA ALA A 83 7.37 -18.21 15.00
C ALA A 83 6.69 -19.56 14.70
N LYS A 84 6.81 -20.05 13.47
CA LYS A 84 6.62 -21.47 13.12
C LYS A 84 7.98 -22.17 13.13
N PRO A 85 8.08 -23.47 13.49
CA PRO A 85 9.36 -24.13 13.68
C PRO A 85 10.11 -24.31 12.35
N GLN A 86 11.37 -23.87 12.34
CA GLN A 86 12.34 -23.98 11.25
C GLN A 86 12.92 -25.40 11.20
N ASN A 87 12.83 -26.04 10.04
CA ASN A 87 13.89 -26.88 9.53
C ASN A 87 14.38 -26.15 8.28
N ASP A 88 15.59 -25.58 8.31
CA ASP A 88 16.48 -25.51 7.15
C ASP A 88 17.85 -24.93 7.56
N ILE A 89 18.88 -25.51 6.95
CA ILE A 89 20.31 -25.42 7.26
C ILE A 89 20.85 -24.05 6.85
N VAL A 90 21.53 -23.34 7.77
CA VAL A 90 22.23 -22.07 7.50
C VAL A 90 23.72 -22.31 7.33
N PHE A 91 24.27 -21.96 6.17
CA PHE A 91 25.71 -21.76 6.00
C PHE A 91 26.07 -20.34 6.48
N ASN A 92 26.98 -20.26 7.45
CA ASN A 92 27.58 -19.00 7.89
C ASN A 92 28.72 -18.62 6.94
N GLU A 93 28.71 -17.38 6.45
CA GLU A 93 29.87 -16.50 6.52
C GLU A 93 29.42 -15.05 6.55
N VAL A 94 29.86 -14.35 7.61
CA VAL A 94 29.50 -12.98 7.94
C VAL A 94 30.53 -12.04 7.30
N THR A 95 30.08 -11.27 6.31
CA THR A 95 30.66 -9.95 6.01
C THR A 95 29.51 -9.02 5.65
N LEU A 96 29.17 -8.10 6.55
CA LEU A 96 28.15 -7.07 6.33
C LEU A 96 28.77 -5.89 5.58
N PRO A 97 28.35 -5.56 4.34
CA PRO A 97 28.50 -4.20 3.86
C PRO A 97 27.45 -3.33 4.56
N ILE A 98 27.95 -2.27 5.18
CA ILE A 98 27.21 -1.18 5.82
C ILE A 98 26.38 -0.48 4.73
N ASN A 99 25.19 -1.00 4.41
CA ASN A 99 24.17 -0.34 3.57
C ASN A 99 22.76 -0.95 3.73
N PHE A 100 22.46 -1.57 4.88
CA PHE A 100 21.07 -1.79 5.30
C PHE A 100 20.51 -0.50 5.92
N LEU A 101 20.47 0.57 5.11
CA LEU A 101 19.46 1.59 5.33
C LEU A 101 18.15 0.93 4.92
N ASN A 102 17.23 0.77 5.88
CA ASN A 102 15.83 0.54 5.59
C ASN A 102 15.41 1.59 4.54
N ALA A 103 15.33 1.18 3.28
CA ALA A 103 14.67 1.98 2.27
C ALA A 103 13.19 1.98 2.67
N PHE A 104 12.79 2.98 3.46
CA PHE A 104 11.39 3.27 3.65
C PHE A 104 10.80 3.46 2.25
N SER A 105 9.81 2.64 1.90
CA SER A 105 9.17 2.74 0.60
C SER A 105 8.64 4.17 0.44
N LYS A 106 9.07 4.86 -0.62
CA LYS A 106 8.73 6.27 -0.86
C LYS A 106 7.34 6.35 -1.47
N ASN A 107 6.44 7.14 -0.87
CA ASN A 107 5.19 7.53 -1.53
C ASN A 107 5.54 8.31 -2.82
N LEU A 108 5.20 7.72 -3.97
CA LEU A 108 5.47 8.28 -5.29
C LEU A 108 4.49 9.39 -5.66
N ALA A 109 3.31 9.40 -5.05
CA ALA A 109 2.26 10.37 -5.32
C ALA A 109 2.47 11.70 -4.57
N LEU A 110 3.25 11.70 -3.48
CA LEU A 110 3.45 12.86 -2.63
C LEU A 110 3.85 14.12 -3.43
N ASN A 111 3.04 15.17 -3.32
CA ASN A 111 3.19 16.46 -3.98
C ASN A 111 3.25 16.40 -5.52
N GLN A 112 2.73 15.34 -6.11
CA GLN A 112 2.66 15.22 -7.56
C GLN A 112 1.48 16.01 -8.16
N PRO A 113 1.52 16.34 -9.46
CA PRO A 113 0.37 16.90 -10.15
C PRO A 113 -0.83 15.94 -10.08
N ALA A 114 -1.99 16.49 -9.75
CA ALA A 114 -3.25 15.74 -9.68
C ALA A 114 -4.38 16.51 -10.38
N ALA A 115 -5.31 15.77 -10.96
CA ALA A 115 -6.52 16.27 -11.59
C ALA A 115 -7.72 15.39 -11.21
N SER A 116 -8.93 15.90 -11.34
CA SER A 116 -10.16 15.14 -11.11
C SER A 116 -11.24 15.51 -12.11
N SER A 117 -12.25 14.64 -12.24
CA SER A 117 -13.39 14.87 -13.12
C SER A 117 -14.21 16.10 -12.74
N SER A 118 -14.27 16.40 -11.45
CA SER A 118 -14.98 17.53 -10.90
C SER A 118 -14.38 17.92 -9.55
N LEU A 119 -14.66 19.15 -9.09
CA LEU A 119 -14.23 19.66 -7.79
C LEU A 119 -15.36 20.44 -7.13
N HIS A 120 -15.47 20.31 -5.81
CA HIS A 120 -16.41 21.07 -5.01
C HIS A 120 -15.92 22.51 -4.78
N GLY A 121 -16.60 23.49 -5.37
CA GLY A 121 -16.18 24.89 -5.39
C GLY A 121 -16.27 25.67 -4.07
N ALA A 122 -16.76 25.08 -2.97
CA ALA A 122 -16.85 25.78 -1.69
C ALA A 122 -15.47 26.02 -1.04
N PHE A 123 -14.45 25.26 -1.43
CA PHE A 123 -13.08 25.45 -0.97
C PHE A 123 -12.16 25.70 -2.17
N GLN A 124 -12.28 26.88 -2.79
CA GLN A 124 -11.55 27.23 -4.02
C GLN A 124 -10.02 27.20 -3.89
N SER A 125 -9.46 27.11 -2.67
CA SER A 125 -8.03 26.93 -2.41
C SER A 125 -7.56 25.45 -2.44
N LEU A 126 -8.50 24.52 -2.53
CA LEU A 126 -8.34 23.08 -2.29
C LEU A 126 -8.77 22.28 -3.53
N GLY A 127 -7.84 22.13 -4.48
CA GLY A 127 -8.06 21.36 -5.71
C GLY A 127 -7.69 19.88 -5.59
N ALA A 128 -7.57 19.19 -6.72
CA ALA A 128 -7.14 17.79 -6.78
C ALA A 128 -5.77 17.53 -6.11
N LYS A 129 -4.95 18.58 -5.90
CA LYS A 129 -3.68 18.51 -5.15
C LYS A 129 -3.79 17.95 -3.74
N LEU A 130 -4.96 18.08 -3.10
CA LEU A 130 -5.21 17.51 -1.77
C LEU A 130 -5.27 15.99 -1.76
N LEU A 131 -5.41 15.38 -2.94
CA LEU A 131 -5.33 13.94 -3.05
C LEU A 131 -3.94 13.41 -2.63
N VAL A 132 -2.92 14.27 -2.62
CA VAL A 132 -1.51 13.85 -2.54
C VAL A 132 -0.64 14.85 -1.77
N ASP A 133 -1.23 15.63 -0.86
CA ASP A 133 -0.51 16.71 -0.16
C ASP A 133 0.34 16.19 1.02
N GLY A 134 0.20 14.90 1.37
CA GLY A 134 0.93 14.26 2.45
C GLY A 134 0.22 14.35 3.81
N ASP A 135 -1.01 14.85 3.88
CA ASP A 135 -1.79 14.92 5.10
C ASP A 135 -3.10 14.11 4.98
N ALA A 136 -3.13 12.97 5.66
CA ALA A 136 -4.28 12.08 5.65
C ALA A 136 -5.40 12.49 6.64
N ASN A 137 -5.46 13.75 7.08
CA ASN A 137 -6.47 14.21 8.03
C ASN A 137 -7.90 13.93 7.52
N PRO A 138 -8.69 13.12 8.24
CA PRO A 138 -10.01 12.71 7.75
C PRO A 138 -11.09 13.79 7.91
N ASP A 139 -10.82 14.86 8.67
CA ASP A 139 -11.74 15.99 8.83
C ASP A 139 -11.71 16.87 7.59
N TYR A 140 -12.80 16.78 6.81
CA TYR A 140 -12.97 17.52 5.56
C TYR A 140 -12.80 19.05 5.74
N LEU A 141 -13.15 19.60 6.91
CA LEU A 141 -13.05 21.03 7.17
C LEU A 141 -11.61 21.51 7.39
N GLN A 142 -10.67 20.60 7.68
CA GLN A 142 -9.24 20.91 7.76
C GLN A 142 -8.61 21.12 6.39
N GLY A 143 -9.33 20.73 5.33
CA GLY A 143 -8.94 21.05 3.98
C GLY A 143 -7.83 20.17 3.42
N HIS A 144 -7.81 18.90 3.82
CA HIS A 144 -6.88 17.90 3.31
C HIS A 144 -7.55 16.80 2.47
N CYS A 145 -8.87 16.90 2.22
CA CYS A 145 -9.54 15.94 1.34
C CYS A 145 -9.96 16.53 0.00
N MET A 146 -9.54 15.87 -1.08
CA MET A 146 -10.09 16.10 -2.42
C MET A 146 -11.56 15.65 -2.43
N HIS A 147 -12.44 16.48 -3.02
CA HIS A 147 -13.87 16.22 -3.05
C HIS A 147 -14.48 16.62 -4.41
N GLY A 148 -14.96 15.63 -5.16
CA GLY A 148 -15.70 15.80 -6.41
C GLY A 148 -17.18 16.12 -6.21
N VAL A 149 -17.87 16.54 -7.26
CA VAL A 149 -19.31 16.86 -7.25
C VAL A 149 -20.12 16.06 -8.27
N ASP A 150 -19.48 15.11 -8.95
CA ASP A 150 -20.18 14.21 -9.86
C ASP A 150 -21.25 13.41 -9.11
N GLY A 151 -22.40 13.20 -9.77
CA GLY A 151 -23.49 12.39 -9.24
C GLY A 151 -23.18 10.89 -9.24
N SER A 152 -24.11 10.11 -8.68
CA SER A 152 -24.08 8.64 -8.70
C SER A 152 -23.87 8.10 -10.12
N GLY A 153 -22.95 7.15 -10.28
CA GLY A 153 -22.59 6.56 -11.58
C GLY A 153 -21.86 7.48 -12.56
N GLY A 154 -21.69 8.77 -12.22
CA GLY A 154 -20.95 9.75 -13.01
C GLY A 154 -19.44 9.44 -13.13
N PRO A 155 -18.64 10.36 -13.71
CA PRO A 155 -17.22 10.14 -13.94
C PRO A 155 -16.45 9.75 -12.66
N ASN A 156 -16.61 10.52 -11.58
CA ASN A 156 -16.08 10.23 -10.23
C ASN A 156 -14.66 9.67 -10.24
N TRP A 157 -13.74 10.36 -10.93
CA TRP A 157 -12.35 9.95 -11.05
C TRP A 157 -11.40 11.06 -10.61
N ALA A 158 -10.25 10.65 -10.10
CA ALA A 158 -9.08 11.50 -9.91
C ALA A 158 -7.84 10.79 -10.46
N VAL A 159 -6.88 11.55 -10.96
CA VAL A 159 -5.66 11.04 -11.58
C VAL A 159 -4.44 11.78 -11.04
N VAL A 160 -3.36 11.04 -10.82
CA VAL A 160 -2.07 11.58 -10.38
C VAL A 160 -1.00 11.25 -11.41
N ASP A 161 -0.16 12.23 -11.74
CA ASP A 161 1.03 12.06 -12.56
C ASP A 161 2.24 11.73 -11.69
N LEU A 162 2.75 10.49 -11.74
CA LEU A 162 3.93 10.09 -10.96
C LEU A 162 5.26 10.61 -11.53
N ALA A 163 5.24 11.41 -12.59
CA ALA A 163 6.37 11.94 -13.37
C ALA A 163 7.22 10.90 -14.13
N ASP A 164 7.19 9.63 -13.73
CA ASP A 164 7.86 8.51 -14.40
C ASP A 164 7.01 7.24 -14.34
N LYS A 165 7.40 6.18 -15.07
CA LYS A 165 6.69 4.91 -15.14
C LYS A 165 7.13 3.98 -14.02
N TYR A 166 6.17 3.47 -13.24
CA TYR A 166 6.43 2.56 -12.14
C TYR A 166 5.61 1.28 -12.24
N GLY A 167 6.24 0.16 -11.87
CA GLY A 167 5.50 -1.06 -11.50
C GLY A 167 4.89 -0.85 -10.11
N VAL A 168 3.67 -0.33 -10.08
CA VAL A 168 2.94 -0.07 -8.83
C VAL A 168 2.66 -1.39 -8.11
N ASP A 169 3.06 -1.50 -6.86
CA ASP A 169 2.79 -2.67 -6.01
C ASP A 169 1.48 -2.51 -5.24
N PHE A 170 1.31 -1.39 -4.56
CA PHE A 170 0.07 -1.09 -3.87
C PHE A 170 -0.18 0.40 -3.79
N VAL A 171 -1.43 0.73 -3.52
CA VAL A 171 -1.85 2.08 -3.15
C VAL A 171 -2.52 2.06 -1.78
N VAL A 172 -2.55 3.22 -1.15
CA VAL A 172 -3.26 3.44 0.11
C VAL A 172 -4.16 4.65 -0.07
N LEU A 173 -5.46 4.48 0.19
CA LEU A 173 -6.42 5.58 0.21
C LEU A 173 -6.92 5.85 1.62
N TYR A 174 -7.01 7.11 1.99
CA TYR A 174 -7.55 7.54 3.28
C TYR A 174 -8.96 8.09 3.10
N SER A 175 -9.88 7.55 3.90
CA SER A 175 -11.28 7.96 3.88
C SER A 175 -11.54 9.13 4.82
N ARG A 176 -12.62 9.84 4.50
CA ARG A 176 -13.17 10.92 5.32
C ARG A 176 -13.73 10.39 6.65
N ASP A 177 -13.86 11.29 7.63
CA ASP A 177 -14.48 11.09 8.94
C ASP A 177 -15.99 10.78 8.93
N CYS A 178 -16.65 11.00 7.80
CA CYS A 178 -18.03 10.62 7.55
C CYS A 178 -18.24 10.22 6.09
N ILE A 179 -19.31 9.47 5.82
CA ILE A 179 -19.72 9.06 4.46
C ILE A 179 -18.59 8.28 3.75
N PRO A 180 -18.05 7.21 4.37
CA PRO A 180 -16.94 6.45 3.79
C PRO A 180 -17.39 5.68 2.54
N ASP A 181 -18.69 5.46 2.36
CA ASP A 181 -19.30 4.75 1.23
C ASP A 181 -18.96 5.37 -0.13
N ARG A 182 -18.48 6.61 -0.16
CA ARG A 182 -17.89 7.24 -1.36
C ARG A 182 -16.58 6.58 -1.82
N LEU A 183 -15.96 5.75 -0.99
CA LEU A 183 -14.82 4.90 -1.35
C LEU A 183 -15.17 3.42 -1.36
N ASP A 184 -16.45 3.03 -1.23
CA ASP A 184 -16.83 1.64 -1.34
C ASP A 184 -16.41 1.06 -2.70
N TYR A 185 -15.68 -0.05 -2.65
CA TYR A 185 -15.24 -0.81 -3.82
C TYR A 185 -14.51 0.01 -4.89
N PHE A 186 -13.76 1.04 -4.49
CA PHE A 186 -13.00 1.90 -5.41
C PHE A 186 -12.08 1.08 -6.34
N MET A 187 -11.87 1.61 -7.54
CA MET A 187 -10.99 1.02 -8.56
C MET A 187 -9.73 1.85 -8.69
N ILE A 188 -8.62 1.16 -8.91
CA ILE A 188 -7.34 1.78 -9.24
C ILE A 188 -6.95 1.42 -10.65
N GLY A 189 -6.91 2.43 -11.49
CA GLY A 189 -6.45 2.35 -12.87
C GLY A 189 -5.02 2.78 -13.03
N LEU A 190 -4.36 2.25 -14.04
CA LEU A 190 -3.03 2.65 -14.47
C LEU A 190 -3.07 3.04 -15.95
N THR A 191 -2.36 4.09 -16.33
CA THR A 191 -2.34 4.55 -17.72
C THR A 191 -1.06 5.27 -18.08
N SER A 192 -0.77 5.31 -19.38
CA SER A 192 0.27 6.16 -19.97
C SER A 192 -0.32 7.35 -20.75
N VAL A 193 -1.65 7.46 -20.80
CA VAL A 193 -2.36 8.58 -21.43
C VAL A 193 -2.32 9.78 -20.48
N ASP A 194 -1.95 10.94 -21.02
CA ASP A 194 -1.94 12.20 -20.29
C ASP A 194 -3.37 12.77 -20.20
N TYR A 195 -3.96 12.68 -19.01
CA TYR A 195 -5.31 13.17 -18.72
C TYR A 195 -5.34 14.62 -18.20
N PHE A 196 -4.20 15.34 -18.21
CA PHE A 196 -4.15 16.76 -17.86
C PHE A 196 -4.47 17.68 -19.04
N ALA A 197 -4.48 17.13 -20.26
CA ALA A 197 -4.86 17.89 -21.45
C ALA A 197 -6.35 18.31 -21.42
N PRO A 198 -6.69 19.52 -21.89
CA PRO A 198 -8.09 19.96 -21.98
C PRO A 198 -8.95 19.00 -22.81
N GLY A 199 -10.12 18.63 -22.28
CA GLY A 199 -11.04 17.70 -22.94
C GLY A 199 -10.74 16.21 -22.73
N SER A 200 -9.64 15.88 -22.03
CA SER A 200 -9.36 14.51 -21.62
C SER A 200 -10.37 14.03 -20.57
N ASN A 201 -10.92 12.83 -20.75
CA ASN A 201 -11.85 12.22 -19.79
C ASN A 201 -11.49 10.76 -19.56
N VAL A 202 -11.38 10.36 -18.29
CA VAL A 202 -11.15 8.96 -17.93
C VAL A 202 -12.45 8.18 -18.09
N VAL A 203 -12.46 7.23 -19.02
CA VAL A 203 -13.59 6.31 -19.21
C VAL A 203 -13.37 5.07 -18.35
N ARG A 204 -14.37 4.77 -17.51
CA ARG A 204 -14.34 3.62 -16.62
C ARG A 204 -14.15 2.32 -17.39
N GLY A 205 -13.20 1.49 -16.99
CA GLY A 205 -12.96 0.18 -17.60
C GLY A 205 -12.23 0.22 -18.95
N THR A 206 -11.68 1.38 -19.36
CA THR A 206 -10.84 1.47 -20.57
C THR A 206 -9.35 1.62 -20.27
N TYR A 207 -8.96 1.46 -19.00
CA TYR A 207 -7.59 1.55 -18.54
C TYR A 207 -7.17 0.23 -17.88
N PRO A 208 -5.89 -0.17 -17.99
CA PRO A 208 -5.32 -1.26 -17.22
C PRO A 208 -5.69 -1.16 -15.73
N LEU A 209 -6.34 -2.17 -15.19
CA LEU A 209 -6.80 -2.15 -13.80
C LEU A 209 -5.71 -2.70 -12.88
N CYS A 210 -5.14 -1.85 -12.03
CA CYS A 210 -4.29 -2.29 -10.92
C CYS A 210 -5.07 -3.25 -10.01
N GLY A 211 -6.28 -2.85 -9.61
CA GLY A 211 -7.20 -3.68 -8.86
C GLY A 211 -8.49 -2.95 -8.52
N GLN A 212 -9.40 -3.68 -7.89
CA GLN A 212 -10.60 -3.12 -7.27
C GLN A 212 -10.63 -3.50 -5.79
N TYR A 213 -10.92 -2.55 -4.92
CA TYR A 213 -11.08 -2.79 -3.50
C TYR A 213 -12.32 -3.67 -3.27
N LYS A 214 -12.20 -4.70 -2.42
CA LYS A 214 -13.23 -5.75 -2.28
C LYS A 214 -14.22 -5.48 -1.15
N TYR A 215 -14.04 -4.41 -0.38
CA TYR A 215 -14.77 -4.16 0.85
C TYR A 215 -15.39 -2.77 0.87
N GLN A 216 -16.34 -2.59 1.77
CA GLN A 216 -16.81 -1.27 2.13
C GLN A 216 -15.71 -0.51 2.87
N ALA A 217 -15.63 0.79 2.61
CA ALA A 217 -14.67 1.64 3.28
C ALA A 217 -15.13 1.93 4.71
N VAL A 218 -14.15 2.12 5.59
CA VAL A 218 -14.32 2.44 7.00
C VAL A 218 -14.03 3.93 7.19
N VAL A 219 -14.77 4.62 8.06
CA VAL A 219 -14.51 6.04 8.39
C VAL A 219 -13.10 6.24 8.96
N SER A 220 -12.48 7.39 8.64
CA SER A 220 -11.17 7.81 9.17
C SER A 220 -10.09 6.72 9.10
N SER A 221 -10.07 5.93 8.03
CA SER A 221 -9.22 4.74 7.93
C SER A 221 -8.44 4.74 6.62
N LYS A 222 -7.33 4.01 6.65
CA LYS A 222 -6.55 3.68 5.46
C LYS A 222 -7.04 2.41 4.80
N HIS A 223 -7.02 2.39 3.47
CA HIS A 223 -7.51 1.29 2.64
C HIS A 223 -6.39 0.91 1.66
N THR A 224 -5.71 -0.20 1.94
CA THR A 224 -4.62 -0.68 1.11
C THR A 224 -5.15 -1.60 0.02
N LEU A 225 -4.79 -1.32 -1.23
CA LEU A 225 -5.09 -2.15 -2.39
C LEU A 225 -3.80 -2.59 -3.08
N LYS A 226 -3.58 -3.89 -3.16
CA LYS A 226 -2.50 -4.49 -3.95
C LYS A 226 -2.85 -4.48 -5.43
N CYS A 227 -1.87 -4.13 -6.26
CA CYS A 227 -1.98 -4.14 -7.71
C CYS A 227 -1.58 -5.48 -8.29
N ASN A 228 -2.24 -5.86 -9.38
CA ASN A 228 -1.82 -6.98 -10.21
C ASN A 228 -0.38 -6.77 -10.70
N ALA A 229 0.49 -7.73 -10.41
CA ALA A 229 1.91 -7.61 -10.68
C ALA A 229 2.32 -8.03 -12.10
N ASN A 230 1.38 -8.47 -12.94
CA ASN A 230 1.61 -8.73 -14.37
C ASN A 230 1.27 -7.54 -15.26
N LEU A 231 1.07 -6.36 -14.68
CA LEU A 231 0.90 -5.12 -15.42
C LEU A 231 2.25 -4.52 -15.81
N LEU A 232 2.28 -3.82 -16.94
CA LEU A 232 3.44 -3.01 -17.33
C LEU A 232 3.62 -1.83 -16.36
N PRO A 233 4.81 -1.20 -16.33
CA PRO A 233 4.99 0.07 -15.64
C PRO A 233 4.17 1.21 -16.28
N TYR A 234 3.50 2.01 -15.47
CA TYR A 234 2.66 3.13 -15.91
C TYR A 234 3.01 4.43 -15.17
N ARG A 235 2.71 5.58 -15.80
CA ARG A 235 3.03 6.92 -15.27
C ARG A 235 1.88 7.50 -14.44
N PHE A 236 0.64 7.25 -14.85
CA PHE A 236 -0.52 7.85 -14.20
C PHE A 236 -1.30 6.82 -13.41
N VAL A 237 -1.75 7.21 -12.23
CA VAL A 237 -2.62 6.41 -11.35
C VAL A 237 -3.98 7.06 -11.27
N ILE A 238 -5.03 6.29 -11.54
CA ILE A 238 -6.42 6.71 -11.49
C ILE A 238 -7.06 6.12 -10.25
N VAL A 239 -7.74 6.94 -9.46
CA VAL A 239 -8.75 6.52 -8.48
C VAL A 239 -10.12 6.76 -9.09
N GLN A 240 -10.99 5.76 -9.13
CA GLN A 240 -12.34 5.91 -9.66
C GLN A 240 -13.37 5.11 -8.87
N GLN A 241 -14.56 5.69 -8.65
CA GLN A 241 -15.69 4.94 -8.09
C GLN A 241 -16.23 3.89 -9.09
N PRO A 242 -16.76 2.75 -8.62
CA PRO A 242 -17.51 1.82 -9.47
C PRO A 242 -18.74 2.51 -10.08
N ILE A 243 -19.33 1.90 -11.11
CA ILE A 243 -20.55 2.44 -11.77
C ILE A 243 -21.75 2.54 -10.79
N THR A 244 -21.75 1.70 -9.75
CA THR A 244 -22.75 1.67 -8.68
C THR A 244 -22.42 2.62 -7.53
N GLY A 245 -21.33 3.38 -7.60
CA GLY A 245 -20.89 4.27 -6.55
C GLY A 245 -21.84 5.47 -6.37
N PRO A 246 -21.94 6.02 -5.14
CA PRO A 246 -22.93 7.05 -4.80
C PRO A 246 -22.63 8.44 -5.40
N GLY A 247 -21.47 8.62 -6.02
CA GLY A 247 -20.99 9.92 -6.48
C GLY A 247 -20.12 10.63 -5.45
N SER A 248 -19.76 11.87 -5.74
CA SER A 248 -18.97 12.75 -4.87
C SER A 248 -17.70 12.09 -4.34
N LEU A 249 -16.90 11.47 -5.23
CA LEU A 249 -15.62 10.84 -4.85
C LEU A 249 -14.84 11.77 -3.89
N THR A 250 -14.55 11.26 -2.69
CA THR A 250 -13.86 12.01 -1.63
C THR A 250 -12.70 11.17 -1.13
N VAL A 251 -11.48 11.70 -1.21
CA VAL A 251 -10.25 11.02 -0.77
C VAL A 251 -9.42 12.02 0.02
N CYS A 252 -9.01 11.63 1.23
CA CYS A 252 -8.20 12.49 2.10
C CYS A 252 -6.71 12.35 1.88
N GLU A 253 -6.24 11.23 1.34
CA GLU A 253 -4.88 11.10 0.85
C GLU A 253 -4.80 9.85 -0.03
N LEU A 254 -3.97 9.91 -1.07
CA LEU A 254 -3.57 8.81 -1.93
C LEU A 254 -2.07 8.64 -1.85
N GLU A 255 -1.64 7.48 -1.37
CA GLU A 255 -0.25 7.07 -1.43
C GLU A 255 -0.07 5.99 -2.49
N VAL A 256 1.03 6.06 -3.24
CA VAL A 256 1.38 5.10 -4.29
C VAL A 256 2.78 4.56 -4.05
N TYR A 257 2.92 3.24 -4.02
CA TYR A 257 4.19 2.57 -3.76
C TYR A 257 4.55 1.62 -4.91
N LYS A 258 5.80 1.70 -5.37
CA LYS A 258 6.33 0.75 -6.36
C LYS A 258 6.76 -0.55 -5.70
N ALA A 259 6.90 -1.59 -6.52
CA ALA A 259 7.59 -2.79 -6.12
C ALA A 259 9.10 -2.52 -5.89
N ASP A 260 9.64 -3.02 -4.78
CA ASP A 260 11.07 -2.97 -4.50
C ASP A 260 11.86 -3.88 -5.45
N ASN A 261 11.31 -5.07 -5.73
CA ASN A 261 11.85 -6.01 -6.70
C ASN A 261 10.78 -6.39 -7.73
N SER A 262 10.97 -5.97 -8.97
CA SER A 262 10.04 -6.23 -10.06
C SER A 262 9.86 -7.71 -10.41
N ASN A 263 10.83 -8.55 -10.04
CA ASN A 263 10.85 -9.99 -10.29
C ASN A 263 10.27 -10.80 -9.12
N SER A 264 10.02 -10.17 -7.97
CA SER A 264 9.47 -10.83 -6.80
C SER A 264 7.94 -10.89 -6.91
N LYS A 265 7.40 -12.07 -7.21
CA LYS A 265 5.96 -12.28 -7.43
C LYS A 265 5.41 -13.31 -6.45
N LYS A 266 4.21 -13.04 -5.95
CA LYS A 266 3.44 -13.94 -5.08
C LYS A 266 2.08 -14.20 -5.70
N TRP A 267 1.73 -15.48 -5.76
CA TRP A 267 0.43 -15.94 -6.23
C TRP A 267 -0.51 -16.19 -5.06
N ASN A 268 -1.61 -15.45 -5.00
CA ASN A 268 -2.65 -15.60 -3.98
C ASN A 268 -3.73 -16.55 -4.49
N ARG A 269 -4.02 -17.59 -3.71
CA ARG A 269 -4.96 -18.66 -4.06
C ARG A 269 -6.35 -18.39 -3.49
N TYR A 270 -7.36 -18.54 -4.32
CA TYR A 270 -8.77 -18.60 -3.96
C TYR A 270 -9.30 -20.00 -4.26
N VAL A 271 -9.51 -20.80 -3.21
CA VAL A 271 -9.92 -22.22 -3.32
C VAL A 271 -11.39 -22.32 -3.66
N ASN A 272 -11.76 -23.26 -4.53
CA ASN A 272 -13.12 -23.48 -5.02
C ASN A 272 -13.69 -22.29 -5.81
N TYR A 273 -12.83 -21.54 -6.48
CA TYR A 273 -13.22 -20.46 -7.36
C TYR A 273 -12.62 -20.64 -8.75
N LYS A 274 -13.38 -20.21 -9.74
CA LYS A 274 -12.98 -20.17 -11.15
C LYS A 274 -13.45 -18.87 -11.77
N LEU A 275 -12.54 -18.16 -12.44
CA LEU A 275 -12.91 -17.02 -13.27
C LEU A 275 -13.37 -17.50 -14.64
N THR A 276 -14.57 -17.12 -15.07
CA THR A 276 -15.15 -17.54 -16.35
C THR A 276 -15.31 -16.37 -17.34
N GLY A 277 -15.22 -16.66 -18.64
CA GLY A 277 -15.36 -15.66 -19.70
C GLY A 277 -14.10 -14.85 -20.01
N TYR A 278 -12.99 -15.09 -19.30
CA TYR A 278 -11.70 -14.41 -19.49
C TYR A 278 -10.56 -15.35 -19.87
N THR A 279 -10.85 -16.64 -20.07
CA THR A 279 -9.84 -17.64 -20.44
C THR A 279 -9.32 -17.37 -21.85
N SER A 280 -8.03 -17.11 -21.97
CA SER A 280 -7.36 -16.89 -23.26
C SER A 280 -6.64 -18.15 -23.77
N HIS A 281 -6.18 -19.02 -22.86
CA HIS A 281 -5.46 -20.23 -23.21
C HIS A 281 -5.74 -21.35 -22.21
N VAL A 282 -5.82 -22.59 -22.70
CA VAL A 282 -6.01 -23.80 -21.89
C VAL A 282 -4.89 -24.79 -22.18
N MET A 283 -4.33 -25.40 -21.14
CA MET A 283 -3.25 -26.39 -21.25
C MET A 283 -3.33 -27.43 -20.14
N VAL A 284 -2.77 -28.62 -20.39
CA VAL A 284 -2.57 -29.64 -19.36
C VAL A 284 -1.12 -29.57 -18.89
N VAL A 285 -0.91 -29.41 -17.59
CA VAL A 285 0.43 -29.22 -17.01
C VAL A 285 0.63 -30.13 -15.81
N SER A 286 1.79 -30.77 -15.72
CA SER A 286 2.11 -31.71 -14.64
C SER A 286 2.02 -31.12 -13.21
N HIS A 287 2.03 -29.79 -13.06
CA HIS A 287 1.94 -29.11 -11.78
C HIS A 287 1.61 -27.61 -11.96
N LYS A 288 1.01 -26.99 -10.95
CA LYS A 288 0.58 -25.57 -10.97
C LYS A 288 1.71 -24.56 -11.27
N LEU A 289 2.95 -24.83 -10.85
CA LEU A 289 4.06 -23.91 -11.13
C LEU A 289 4.31 -23.72 -12.64
N LYS A 290 4.14 -24.77 -13.46
CA LYS A 290 4.18 -24.64 -14.93
C LYS A 290 3.09 -23.70 -15.44
N CYS A 291 1.91 -23.74 -14.83
CA CYS A 291 0.85 -22.80 -15.17
C CYS A 291 1.28 -21.34 -14.89
N PHE A 292 1.90 -21.09 -13.73
CA PHE A 292 2.39 -19.76 -13.37
C PHE A 292 3.53 -19.29 -14.29
N PHE A 293 4.46 -20.18 -14.65
CA PHE A 293 5.52 -19.86 -15.60
C PHE A 293 4.99 -19.56 -17.00
N ASN A 294 3.94 -20.24 -17.46
CA ASN A 294 3.33 -19.93 -18.76
C ASN A 294 2.52 -18.63 -18.76
N CYS A 295 2.13 -18.13 -17.58
CA CYS A 295 1.49 -16.82 -17.46
C CYS A 295 2.50 -15.66 -17.48
N MET A 296 3.75 -15.90 -17.06
CA MET A 296 4.76 -14.86 -16.87
C MET A 296 5.86 -14.91 -17.95
N PRO A 297 6.35 -13.74 -18.40
CA PRO A 297 5.94 -12.39 -18.04
C PRO A 297 4.75 -11.89 -18.88
N GLY A 298 3.68 -11.42 -18.22
CA GLY A 298 2.64 -10.60 -18.86
C GLY A 298 1.72 -11.28 -19.89
N LEU A 299 1.79 -12.61 -20.06
CA LEU A 299 0.91 -13.34 -20.99
C LEU A 299 -0.51 -13.50 -20.45
N CYS A 300 -0.67 -13.40 -19.12
CA CYS A 300 -1.96 -13.49 -18.46
C CYS A 300 -2.00 -12.61 -17.19
N ASN A 301 -3.20 -12.31 -16.70
CA ASN A 301 -3.41 -11.51 -15.49
C ASN A 301 -3.76 -12.37 -14.28
N SER A 302 -4.35 -13.55 -14.50
CA SER A 302 -4.65 -14.54 -13.46
C SER A 302 -4.76 -15.95 -14.06
N VAL A 303 -4.85 -16.95 -13.19
CA VAL A 303 -4.86 -18.36 -13.58
C VAL A 303 -6.03 -19.07 -12.92
N ASN A 304 -6.75 -19.93 -13.65
CA ASN A 304 -7.50 -21.02 -13.03
C ASN A 304 -6.67 -22.31 -13.12
N PHE A 305 -6.64 -23.08 -12.04
CA PHE A 305 -6.00 -24.39 -12.03
C PHE A 305 -6.95 -25.42 -11.42
N LYS A 306 -7.17 -26.52 -12.14
CA LYS A 306 -7.88 -27.69 -11.64
C LYS A 306 -6.86 -28.76 -11.27
N GLU A 307 -6.85 -29.16 -10.01
CA GLU A 307 -5.92 -30.19 -9.51
C GLU A 307 -6.20 -31.53 -10.21
N ASP A 308 -7.48 -31.91 -10.28
CA ASP A 308 -7.94 -33.09 -11.00
C ASP A 308 -7.87 -32.86 -12.52
N GLY A 309 -7.12 -33.70 -13.21
CA GLY A 309 -6.82 -33.55 -14.63
C GLY A 309 -5.73 -32.53 -14.95
N SER A 310 -5.15 -31.84 -13.96
CA SER A 310 -3.98 -30.99 -14.15
C SER A 310 -4.19 -29.88 -15.20
N VAL A 311 -5.41 -29.34 -15.25
CA VAL A 311 -5.84 -28.36 -16.25
C VAL A 311 -5.51 -26.95 -15.77
N CYS A 312 -4.82 -26.21 -16.61
CA CYS A 312 -4.43 -24.82 -16.41
C CYS A 312 -5.13 -23.94 -17.44
N GLU A 313 -5.81 -22.90 -16.96
CA GLU A 313 -6.42 -21.88 -17.79
C GLU A 313 -5.74 -20.54 -17.48
N LEU A 314 -5.16 -19.92 -18.50
CA LEU A 314 -4.63 -18.57 -18.41
C LEU A 314 -5.75 -17.59 -18.70
N ASN A 315 -5.92 -16.58 -17.85
CA ASN A 315 -6.96 -15.58 -18.01
C ASN A 315 -6.37 -14.22 -18.36
N GLN A 316 -6.99 -13.52 -19.30
CA GLN A 316 -6.66 -12.15 -19.69
C GLN A 316 -7.82 -11.22 -19.36
N HIS A 317 -7.53 -10.20 -18.56
CA HIS A 317 -8.50 -9.21 -18.08
C HIS A 317 -7.76 -7.92 -17.73
N LEU A 318 -7.03 -7.38 -18.71
CA LEU A 318 -6.21 -6.17 -18.53
C LEU A 318 -7.01 -5.02 -17.89
N PHE A 319 -8.29 -4.87 -18.28
CA PHE A 319 -9.20 -3.83 -17.78
C PHE A 319 -10.03 -4.26 -16.57
N GLY A 320 -9.60 -5.33 -15.88
CA GLY A 320 -10.34 -5.99 -14.82
C GLY A 320 -11.39 -6.97 -15.32
N TYR A 321 -12.02 -7.64 -14.36
CA TYR A 321 -13.12 -8.56 -14.60
C TYR A 321 -14.31 -8.24 -13.71
N ASN A 322 -15.51 -8.58 -14.16
CA ASN A 322 -16.71 -8.45 -13.34
C ASN A 322 -16.68 -9.50 -12.21
N GLN A 323 -16.87 -9.08 -10.97
CA GLN A 323 -16.81 -9.98 -9.80
C GLN A 323 -17.82 -11.15 -9.90
N ASN A 324 -18.93 -10.99 -10.62
CA ASN A 324 -19.90 -12.07 -10.86
C ASN A 324 -19.34 -13.21 -11.72
N ASN A 325 -18.28 -12.97 -12.49
CA ASN A 325 -17.59 -13.99 -13.28
C ASN A 325 -16.64 -14.86 -12.44
N LEU A 326 -16.32 -14.45 -11.21
CA LEU A 326 -15.55 -15.26 -10.28
C LEU A 326 -16.52 -16.16 -9.50
N MET A 327 -16.81 -17.33 -10.07
CA MET A 327 -17.84 -18.22 -9.57
C MET A 327 -17.27 -19.30 -8.66
N VAL A 328 -18.08 -19.76 -7.70
CA VAL A 328 -17.77 -20.96 -6.92
C VAL A 328 -17.75 -22.15 -7.86
N SER A 329 -16.63 -22.87 -7.90
CA SER A 329 -16.43 -24.04 -8.73
C SER A 329 -15.57 -25.03 -7.98
N ALA A 330 -16.18 -26.16 -7.59
CA ALA A 330 -15.48 -27.22 -6.87
C ALA A 330 -14.26 -27.70 -7.67
N ASP A 331 -13.18 -28.03 -6.96
CA ASP A 331 -11.92 -28.56 -7.49
C ASP A 331 -11.10 -27.58 -8.35
N TRP A 332 -11.59 -26.35 -8.56
CA TRP A 332 -10.83 -25.27 -9.16
C TRP A 332 -10.20 -24.37 -8.11
N SER A 333 -9.07 -23.78 -8.47
CA SER A 333 -8.44 -22.72 -7.71
C SER A 333 -8.10 -21.57 -8.64
N PHE A 334 -8.55 -20.39 -8.26
CA PHE A 334 -8.22 -19.14 -8.93
C PHE A 334 -6.99 -18.51 -8.29
N TYR A 335 -6.08 -17.98 -9.10
CA TYR A 335 -4.82 -17.40 -8.63
C TYR A 335 -4.60 -16.01 -9.23
N GLU A 336 -4.37 -15.03 -8.36
CA GLU A 336 -3.95 -13.67 -8.73
C GLU A 336 -2.49 -13.44 -8.35
N VAL A 337 -1.76 -12.68 -9.17
CA VAL A 337 -0.36 -12.37 -8.95
C VAL A 337 -0.19 -10.95 -8.43
N HIS A 338 0.52 -10.80 -7.31
CA HIS A 338 0.94 -9.53 -6.74
C HIS A 338 2.46 -9.53 -6.54
N TYR A 339 3.06 -8.37 -6.25
CA TYR A 339 4.45 -8.34 -5.82
C TYR A 339 4.54 -8.92 -4.40
N ALA A 340 5.65 -9.61 -4.10
CA ALA A 340 5.79 -10.37 -2.86
C ALA A 340 6.20 -9.53 -1.66
#